data_AF-A0A2Z5J7V8-F1
#
_entry.id   AF-A0A2Z5J7V8-F1
#
_cell.length_a   1.000
_cell.length_b   1.000
_cell.length_c   1.000
_cell.angle_alpha   90.00
_cell.angle_beta   90.00
_cell.angle_gamma   90.00
#
_symmetry.space_group_name_H-M   'P 1'
#
loop_
_entity.id
_entity.type
_entity.pdbx_description
1 polymer ?
#
loop_
_entity_poly.entity_id
_entity_poly.type
_entity_poly.pdbx_seq_one_letter_code
_entity_poly.pdbx_strand_id
1 'polypeptide(L)'
;MAPDGTKDVNGCPRRIVAGIRERRQAVHELLSHGCPLRGIGRDLQLDYYTVRRHARTPDVDDLLVKVTSRRTLLDDFTPYIYKRFAEGCHNVGQPDLP
;
A
#
# COMPACT_ATOMS: atom_id res chain seq x y z
N MET A 1 14.39 3.84 -12.50
CA MET A 1 12.97 4.19 -12.75
C MET A 1 12.42 4.79 -11.47
N ALA A 2 11.92 6.03 -11.49
CA ALA A 2 11.45 6.69 -10.26
C ALA A 2 10.24 5.93 -9.69
N PRO A 3 10.12 5.75 -8.37
CA PRO A 3 8.93 5.16 -7.78
C PRO A 3 7.75 6.10 -8.04
N ASP A 4 6.80 5.68 -8.88
CA ASP A 4 5.56 6.41 -9.21
C ASP A 4 4.56 6.41 -8.03
N GLY A 5 5.06 6.43 -6.79
CA GLY A 5 4.30 6.30 -5.54
C GLY A 5 3.66 4.93 -5.30
N THR A 6 3.49 4.10 -6.34
CA THR A 6 2.72 2.84 -6.32
C THR A 6 3.60 1.59 -6.20
N LYS A 7 4.81 1.64 -6.74
CA LYS A 7 5.79 0.55 -6.70
C LYS A 7 6.95 0.89 -5.77
N ASP A 8 7.54 -0.14 -5.19
CA ASP A 8 8.75 -0.05 -4.38
C ASP A 8 10.01 -0.07 -5.26
N VAL A 9 11.16 -0.14 -4.60
CA VAL A 9 12.51 -0.14 -5.20
C VAL A 9 12.76 -1.31 -6.15
N ASN A 10 12.07 -2.43 -5.94
CA ASN A 10 12.19 -3.67 -6.71
C ASN A 10 11.15 -3.75 -7.83
N GLY A 11 10.30 -2.72 -7.98
CA GLY A 11 9.18 -2.73 -8.92
C GLY A 11 7.95 -3.51 -8.44
N CYS A 12 7.98 -4.04 -7.22
CA CYS A 12 6.84 -4.70 -6.59
C CYS A 12 5.83 -3.64 -6.11
N PRO A 13 4.52 -3.92 -6.09
CA PRO A 13 3.55 -3.02 -5.48
C PRO A 13 3.91 -2.75 -4.02
N ARG A 14 3.89 -1.48 -3.60
CA ARG A 14 4.07 -1.16 -2.17
C ARG A 14 3.02 -1.90 -1.34
N ARG A 15 3.37 -2.35 -0.13
CA ARG A 15 2.43 -3.06 0.77
C ARG A 15 1.09 -2.35 0.96
N ILE A 16 1.11 -1.01 1.02
CA ILE A 16 -0.11 -0.20 1.15
C ILE A 16 -0.99 -0.31 -0.10
N VAL A 17 -0.39 -0.32 -1.29
CA VAL A 17 -1.10 -0.47 -2.58
C VAL A 17 -1.72 -1.86 -2.70
N ALA A 18 -0.93 -2.90 -2.43
CA ALA A 18 -1.42 -4.28 -2.42
C ALA A 18 -2.58 -4.45 -1.44
N GLY A 19 -2.42 -3.98 -0.21
CA GLY A 19 -3.46 -4.08 0.81
C GLY A 19 -4.73 -3.26 0.51
N ILE A 20 -4.65 -2.18 -0.27
CA ILE A 20 -5.86 -1.45 -0.72
C ILE A 20 -6.59 -2.25 -1.80
N ARG A 21 -5.85 -2.84 -2.75
CA ARG A 21 -6.41 -3.69 -3.81
C ARG A 21 -7.12 -4.90 -3.22
N GLU A 22 -6.45 -5.63 -2.32
CA GLU A 22 -7.00 -6.80 -1.62
C GLU A 22 -8.28 -6.47 -0.84
N ARG A 23 -8.25 -5.44 0.02
CA ARG A 23 -9.43 -5.04 0.80
C ARG A 23 -10.59 -4.61 -0.08
N ARG A 24 -10.31 -3.87 -1.15
CA ARG A 24 -11.35 -3.46 -2.11
C ARG A 24 -11.98 -4.70 -2.76
N GLN A 25 -11.15 -5.64 -3.21
CA GLN A 25 -11.64 -6.88 -3.82
C GLN A 25 -12.57 -7.63 -2.87
N ALA A 26 -12.15 -7.83 -1.62
CA ALA A 26 -12.94 -8.52 -0.61
C ALA A 26 -14.27 -7.80 -0.30
N VAL A 27 -14.27 -6.45 -0.25
CA VAL A 27 -15.51 -5.68 -0.09
C VAL A 27 -16.47 -5.91 -1.27
N HIS A 28 -15.98 -5.87 -2.51
CA HIS A 28 -16.82 -6.07 -3.69
C HIS A 28 -17.33 -7.50 -3.82
N GLU A 29 -16.53 -8.49 -3.44
CA GLU A 29 -16.93 -9.88 -3.38
C GLU A 29 -18.09 -10.08 -2.40
N LEU A 30 -17.95 -9.62 -1.15
CA LEU A 30 -19.04 -9.71 -0.16
C LEU A 30 -20.29 -8.90 -0.56
N LEU A 31 -20.12 -7.76 -1.23
CA LEU A 31 -21.24 -7.02 -1.81
C LEU A 31 -21.97 -7.81 -2.89
N SER A 32 -21.24 -8.52 -3.75
CA SER A 32 -21.84 -9.37 -4.79
C SER A 32 -22.62 -10.54 -4.19
N HIS A 33 -22.25 -10.99 -2.99
CA HIS A 33 -23.00 -11.96 -2.20
C HIS A 33 -24.19 -11.35 -1.42
N GLY A 34 -24.45 -10.05 -1.56
CA GLY A 34 -25.58 -9.37 -0.92
C GLY A 34 -25.35 -9.02 0.55
N CYS A 35 -24.11 -9.09 1.06
CA CYS A 35 -23.82 -8.74 2.45
C CYS A 35 -24.04 -7.23 2.69
N PRO A 36 -24.70 -6.84 3.81
CA PRO A 36 -24.85 -5.44 4.15
C PRO A 36 -23.51 -4.82 4.56
N LEU A 37 -23.29 -3.54 4.27
CA LEU A 37 -22.03 -2.83 4.56
C LEU A 37 -21.52 -2.97 6.00
N ARG A 38 -22.43 -2.99 6.99
CA ARG A 38 -22.08 -3.19 8.40
C ARG A 38 -21.58 -4.63 8.68
N GLY A 39 -22.14 -5.62 8.00
CA GLY A 39 -21.67 -7.01 8.08
C GLY A 39 -20.26 -7.13 7.50
N ILE A 40 -20.06 -6.58 6.31
CA ILE A 40 -18.75 -6.53 5.65
C ILE A 40 -17.69 -5.88 6.55
N GLY A 41 -18.02 -4.78 7.24
CA GLY A 41 -17.10 -4.13 8.18
C GLY A 41 -16.70 -5.03 9.35
N ARG A 42 -17.62 -5.84 9.87
CA ARG A 42 -17.32 -6.82 10.91
C ARG A 42 -16.42 -7.94 10.40
N ASP A 43 -16.72 -8.47 9.22
CA ASP A 43 -16.00 -9.61 8.64
C ASP A 43 -14.57 -9.25 8.25
N LEU A 44 -14.37 -8.05 7.69
CA LEU A 44 -13.07 -7.55 7.26
C LEU A 44 -12.32 -6.73 8.32
N GLN A 45 -12.90 -6.56 9.51
CA GLN A 45 -12.39 -5.68 10.58
C GLN A 45 -12.13 -4.25 10.09
N LEU A 46 -13.05 -3.71 9.30
CA LEU A 46 -13.02 -2.35 8.75
C LEU A 46 -14.11 -1.50 9.37
N ASP A 47 -13.84 -0.21 9.55
CA ASP A 47 -14.88 0.73 9.95
C ASP A 47 -15.90 0.94 8.81
N TYR A 48 -17.12 1.30 9.19
CA TYR A 48 -18.23 1.48 8.25
C TYR A 48 -17.94 2.48 7.13
N TYR A 49 -17.27 3.60 7.42
CA TYR A 49 -16.93 4.62 6.43
C TYR A 49 -15.86 4.13 5.46
N THR A 50 -14.89 3.33 5.93
CA THR A 50 -13.94 2.66 5.04
C THR A 50 -14.65 1.69 4.11
N VAL A 51 -15.52 0.81 4.62
CA VAL A 51 -16.30 -0.11 3.76
C VAL A 51 -17.16 0.67 2.76
N ARG A 52 -17.88 1.69 3.21
CA ARG A 52 -18.70 2.55 2.35
C ARG A 52 -17.88 3.23 1.26
N ARG A 53 -16.66 3.67 1.60
CA ARG A 53 -15.73 4.28 0.64
C ARG A 53 -15.28 3.26 -0.40
N HIS A 54 -14.86 2.07 0.01
CA HIS A 54 -14.49 1.00 -0.91
C HIS A 54 -15.64 0.63 -1.84
N ALA A 55 -16.84 0.42 -1.29
CA ALA A 55 -18.05 0.04 -2.03
C ALA A 55 -18.46 1.07 -3.10
N ARG A 56 -18.30 2.37 -2.79
CA ARG A 56 -18.71 3.46 -3.68
C ARG A 56 -17.66 3.85 -4.71
N THR A 57 -16.41 3.42 -4.55
CA THR A 57 -15.33 3.84 -5.45
C THR A 57 -15.20 2.81 -6.58
N PRO A 58 -15.59 3.16 -7.82
CA PRO A 58 -15.65 2.20 -8.93
C PRO A 58 -14.27 1.79 -9.41
N ASP A 59 -13.27 2.65 -9.23
CA ASP A 59 -11.87 2.38 -9.55
C ASP A 59 -11.01 2.31 -8.28
N VAL A 60 -10.08 1.36 -8.25
CA VAL A 60 -9.09 1.29 -7.18
C VAL A 60 -8.06 2.41 -7.28
N ASP A 61 -7.79 2.91 -8.48
CA ASP A 61 -6.79 3.95 -8.68
C ASP A 61 -7.20 5.27 -8.00
N ASP A 62 -8.50 5.58 -7.95
CA ASP A 62 -9.05 6.70 -7.16
C ASP A 62 -8.76 6.59 -5.65
N LEU A 63 -8.75 5.36 -5.11
CA LEU A 63 -8.35 5.13 -3.71
C LEU A 63 -6.85 5.31 -3.53
N LEU A 64 -6.08 4.84 -4.51
CA LEU A 64 -4.62 4.86 -4.47
C LEU A 64 -4.08 6.27 -4.61
N VAL A 65 -4.59 7.11 -5.51
CA VAL A 65 -4.13 8.50 -5.71
C VAL A 65 -4.04 9.24 -4.38
N LYS A 66 -5.08 9.18 -3.54
CA LYS A 66 -5.09 9.86 -2.23
C LYS A 66 -4.00 9.37 -1.27
N VAL A 67 -3.58 8.12 -1.41
CA VAL A 67 -2.61 7.48 -0.51
C VAL A 67 -1.19 7.62 -1.04
N THR A 68 -1.00 7.55 -2.36
CA THR A 68 0.30 7.63 -3.04
C THR A 68 0.73 9.07 -3.29
N SER A 69 -0.21 10.03 -3.37
CA SER A 69 0.12 11.46 -3.57
C SER A 69 0.58 12.17 -2.29
N ARG A 70 0.51 11.51 -1.13
CA ARG A 70 0.95 12.11 0.14
C ARG A 70 2.47 12.06 0.21
N ARG A 71 3.10 13.24 0.14
CA ARG A 71 4.50 13.39 0.51
C ARG A 71 4.72 12.91 1.95
N THR A 72 5.76 12.11 2.14
CA THR A 72 6.21 11.65 3.45
C THR A 72 7.59 12.21 3.73
N LEU A 73 7.96 12.29 5.02
CA LEU A 73 9.32 12.67 5.43
C LEU A 73 10.40 11.78 4.78
N LEU A 74 10.06 10.53 4.46
CA LEU A 74 10.96 9.59 3.82
C LEU A 74 11.28 9.98 2.37
N ASP A 75 10.40 10.71 1.69
CA ASP A 75 10.59 11.08 0.28
C ASP A 75 11.82 11.98 0.10
N ASP A 76 12.14 12.83 1.09
CA ASP A 76 13.33 13.69 1.06
C ASP A 76 14.64 12.88 1.20
N PHE A 77 14.60 11.76 1.92
CA PHE A 77 15.76 10.87 2.10
C PHE A 77 15.84 9.75 1.06
N THR A 78 14.79 9.58 0.27
CA THR A 78 14.68 8.51 -0.72
C THR A 78 15.87 8.48 -1.71
N PRO A 79 16.34 9.61 -2.28
CA PRO A 79 17.53 9.62 -3.14
C PRO A 79 18.80 9.13 -2.44
N TYR A 80 18.98 9.52 -1.17
CA TYR A 80 20.14 9.12 -0.38
C TYR A 80 20.12 7.62 -0.06
N ILE A 81 18.96 7.09 0.34
CA ILE A 81 18.77 5.67 0.63
C ILE A 81 19.04 4.83 -0.64
N TYR A 82 18.53 5.27 -1.80
CA TYR A 82 18.79 4.59 -3.07
C TYR A 82 20.26 4.55 -3.45
N LYS A 83 20.95 5.69 -3.28
CA LYS A 83 22.39 5.77 -3.54
C LYS A 83 23.16 4.76 -2.67
N ARG A 84 22.91 4.75 -1.37
CA ARG A 84 23.57 3.84 -0.41
C ARG A 84 23.26 2.37 -0.71
N PHE A 85 22.03 2.07 -1.12
CA PHE A 85 21.65 0.71 -1.53
C PHE A 85 22.43 0.26 -2.77
N ALA A 86 22.54 1.11 -3.79
CA ALA A 86 23.33 0.81 -5.00
C ALA A 86 24.84 0.66 -4.71
N GLU A 87 25.35 1.34 -3.68
CA GLU A 87 26.73 1.21 -3.19
C GLU A 87 26.96 -0.07 -2.36
N GLY A 88 26.00 -0.99 -2.27
CA GLY A 88 26.13 -2.24 -1.50
C GLY A 88 25.92 -2.08 0.01
N CYS A 89 25.51 -0.88 0.48
CA CYS A 89 25.21 -0.64 1.89
C CYS A 89 23.80 -1.11 2.26
N HIS A 90 23.47 -2.36 1.91
CA HIS A 90 22.20 -3.02 2.25
C HIS A 90 22.38 -4.16 3.25
N ASN A 91 23.61 -4.42 3.69
CA ASN A 91 23.94 -5.43 4.69
C ASN A 91 24.34 -4.72 5.99
N VAL A 92 23.67 -5.02 7.10
CA VAL A 92 24.25 -4.78 8.42
C VAL A 92 25.46 -5.72 8.49
N GLY A 93 26.67 -5.15 8.44
CA GLY A 93 27.90 -5.91 8.41
C GLY A 93 27.88 -7.00 9.48
N GLN A 94 28.04 -8.25 9.06
CA GLN A 94 28.56 -9.29 9.93
C GLN A 94 29.90 -8.74 10.45
N PRO A 95 30.12 -8.67 11.78
CA PRO A 95 31.41 -8.21 12.27
C PRO A 95 32.45 -9.26 11.89
N ASP A 96 33.37 -8.88 11.01
CA ASP A 96 34.66 -9.54 10.89
C ASP A 96 35.44 -9.19 12.16
N LEU A 97 35.44 -10.11 13.13
CA LEU A 97 36.32 -10.04 14.29
C LEU A 97 37.43 -11.07 14.05
N PRO A 98 38.73 -10.67 14.13
CA PRO A 98 39.84 -11.61 14.05
C PRO A 98 39.86 -12.61 15.22
#